data_AF-A8U8K2-F1
#
_entry.id   AF-A8U8K2-F1
#
_cell.length_a   1.000
_cell.length_b   1.000
_cell.length_c   1.000
_cell.angle_alpha   90.00
_cell.angle_beta   90.00
_cell.angle_gamma   90.00
#
_symmetry.space_group_name_H-M   'P 1'
#
loop_
_entity.id
_entity.type
_entity.pdbx_description
1 polymer ?
#
loop_
_entity_poly.entity_id
_entity_poly.type
_entity_poly.pdbx_seq_one_letter_code
_entity_poly.pdbx_strand_id
1 'polypeptide(L)'
;MKVKQYDEFQKLMRYKYGYYSFISLASLIILNYILGLFLDFHWGATKELEILIIVYIVALFFVNICVYHNAYFRKNDNKMILSWLCLITGLIGLYTTYQTFLIRPEEIIIDGKIGSGVIQLFSSILFLSIPVTDFIRNRIDKKIEKKECQHS
;
A
#
# COMPACT_ATOMS: atom_id res chain seq x y z
N MET A 1 -23.18 -21.60 9.00
CA MET A 1 -23.02 -20.60 10.08
C MET A 1 -21.64 -19.91 10.10
N LYS A 2 -20.51 -20.64 9.93
CA LYS A 2 -19.14 -20.05 9.95
C LYS A 2 -18.82 -19.00 8.86
N VAL A 3 -19.47 -19.07 7.69
CA VAL A 3 -19.21 -18.13 6.56
C VAL A 3 -19.71 -16.72 6.88
N LYS A 4 -20.90 -16.60 7.46
CA LYS A 4 -21.53 -15.31 7.79
C LYS A 4 -20.69 -14.54 8.83
N GLN A 5 -20.19 -15.21 9.86
CA GLN A 5 -19.32 -14.58 10.87
C GLN A 5 -17.99 -14.11 10.29
N TYR A 6 -17.40 -14.85 9.35
CA TYR A 6 -16.17 -14.46 8.67
C TYR A 6 -16.38 -13.21 7.79
N ASP A 7 -17.47 -13.17 7.03
CA ASP A 7 -17.79 -12.03 6.18
C ASP A 7 -18.07 -10.76 7.00
N GLU A 8 -18.79 -10.88 8.13
CA GLU A 8 -19.01 -9.76 9.07
C GLU A 8 -17.69 -9.27 9.67
N PHE A 9 -16.78 -10.17 10.05
CA PHE A 9 -15.45 -9.80 10.53
C PHE A 9 -14.64 -9.05 9.46
N GLN A 10 -14.61 -9.54 8.22
CA GLN A 10 -13.94 -8.86 7.12
C GLN A 10 -14.53 -7.47 6.86
N LYS A 11 -15.86 -7.34 6.89
CA LYS A 11 -16.56 -6.06 6.72
C LYS A 11 -16.20 -5.08 7.83
N LEU A 12 -16.21 -5.53 9.08
CA LEU A 12 -15.84 -4.72 10.24
C LEU A 12 -14.38 -4.25 10.16
N MET A 13 -13.45 -5.12 9.78
CA MET A 13 -12.04 -4.75 9.64
C MET A 13 -11.82 -3.74 8.50
N ARG A 14 -12.44 -3.95 7.33
CA ARG A 14 -12.37 -2.98 6.23
C ARG A 14 -12.93 -1.62 6.63
N TYR A 15 -14.04 -1.58 7.38
CA TYR A 15 -14.60 -0.32 7.85
C TYR A 15 -13.68 0.37 8.85
N LYS A 16 -13.18 -0.35 9.86
CA LYS A 16 -12.27 0.20 10.88
C LYS A 16 -11.00 0.78 10.27
N TYR A 17 -10.33 0.01 9.41
CA TYR A 17 -9.08 0.46 8.79
C TYR A 17 -9.31 1.45 7.66
N GLY A 18 -10.47 1.39 6.98
CA GLY A 18 -10.90 2.39 6.02
C GLY A 18 -11.09 3.75 6.69
N TYR A 19 -11.72 3.78 7.87
CA TYR A 19 -11.87 4.98 8.68
C TYR A 19 -10.52 5.59 9.09
N TYR A 20 -9.59 4.78 9.61
CA TYR A 20 -8.24 5.26 9.94
C TYR A 20 -7.49 5.78 8.71
N SER A 21 -7.60 5.09 7.58
CA SER A 21 -6.96 5.51 6.33
C SER A 21 -7.55 6.83 5.83
N PHE A 22 -8.86 7.01 5.94
CA PHE A 22 -9.54 8.26 5.60
C PHE A 22 -9.09 9.42 6.49
N ILE A 23 -9.01 9.22 7.82
CA ILE A 23 -8.49 10.25 8.72
C ILE A 23 -7.05 10.60 8.38
N SER A 24 -6.19 9.60 8.13
CA SER A 24 -4.80 9.83 7.74
C SER A 24 -4.71 10.60 6.42
N LEU A 25 -5.54 10.28 5.43
CA LEU A 25 -5.61 11.01 4.16
C LEU A 25 -6.01 12.46 4.36
N ALA A 26 -7.10 12.71 5.09
CA ALA A 26 -7.56 14.06 5.38
C ALA A 26 -6.49 14.87 6.13
N SER A 27 -5.85 14.25 7.12
CA SER A 27 -4.81 14.89 7.93
C SER A 27 -3.58 15.26 7.09
N LEU A 28 -3.12 14.35 6.22
CA LEU A 28 -1.98 14.59 5.34
C LEU A 28 -2.27 15.65 4.27
N ILE A 29 -3.47 15.64 3.69
CA ILE A 29 -3.88 16.68 2.73
C ILE A 29 -3.95 18.05 3.41
N ILE A 30 -4.55 18.14 4.61
CA ILE A 30 -4.62 19.39 5.38
C ILE A 30 -3.22 19.87 5.72
N LEU A 31 -2.33 18.98 6.17
CA LEU A 31 -0.94 19.32 6.45
C LEU A 31 -0.23 19.84 5.21
N ASN A 32 -0.36 19.15 4.06
CA ASN A 32 0.22 19.58 2.79
C ASN A 32 -0.27 20.96 2.37
N TYR A 33 -1.58 21.20 2.54
CA TYR A 33 -2.19 22.49 2.26
C TYR A 33 -1.65 23.59 3.18
N ILE A 34 -1.50 23.33 4.49
CA ILE A 34 -0.92 24.28 5.46
C ILE A 34 0.53 24.61 5.10
N LEU A 35 1.34 23.60 4.75
CA LEU A 35 2.73 23.79 4.31
C LEU A 35 2.81 24.70 3.07
N GLY A 36 1.98 24.43 2.07
CA GLY A 36 1.94 25.25 0.85
C GLY A 36 1.37 26.66 1.06
N LEU A 37 0.40 26.83 1.97
CA LEU A 37 -0.26 28.12 2.17
C LEU A 37 0.55 29.06 3.07
N PHE A 38 1.11 28.56 4.17
CA PHE A 38 1.76 29.39 5.19
C PHE A 38 3.28 29.43 5.10
N LEU A 39 3.91 28.38 4.56
CA LEU A 39 5.36 28.26 4.48
C LEU A 39 5.90 28.35 3.05
N ASP A 40 5.01 28.52 2.06
CA ASP A 40 5.32 28.45 0.62
C ASP A 40 6.18 27.23 0.25
N PHE A 41 5.97 26.13 0.97
CA PHE A 41 6.77 24.93 0.86
C PHE A 41 6.10 23.92 -0.08
N HIS A 42 6.78 23.60 -1.19
CA HIS A 42 6.35 22.61 -2.17
C HIS A 42 7.48 21.60 -2.36
N TRP A 43 7.20 20.33 -2.05
CA TRP A 43 8.17 19.23 -2.12
C TRP A 43 7.99 18.38 -3.38
N GLY A 44 6.82 18.43 -4.01
CA GLY A 44 6.58 17.87 -5.34
C GLY A 44 6.80 18.91 -6.43
N ALA A 45 7.16 18.44 -7.62
CA ALA A 45 7.30 19.30 -8.81
C ALA A 45 5.98 20.01 -9.15
N THR A 46 4.83 19.37 -8.87
CA THR A 46 3.49 19.96 -8.97
C THR A 46 2.62 19.59 -7.76
N LYS A 47 1.56 20.37 -7.51
CA LYS A 47 0.64 20.12 -6.38
C LYS A 47 -0.17 18.84 -6.56
N GLU A 48 -0.51 18.50 -7.80
CA GLU A 48 -1.23 17.27 -8.13
C GLU A 48 -0.40 16.05 -7.77
N LEU A 49 0.92 16.14 -7.98
CA LEU A 49 1.86 15.07 -7.68
C LEU A 49 1.97 14.82 -6.17
N GLU A 50 2.07 15.89 -5.36
CA GLU A 50 2.09 15.78 -3.89
C GLU A 50 0.84 15.05 -3.37
N ILE A 51 -0.34 15.45 -3.86
CA ILE A 51 -1.61 14.82 -3.50
C ILE A 51 -1.61 13.34 -3.91
N LEU A 52 -1.15 13.03 -5.12
CA LEU A 52 -1.12 11.66 -5.62
C LEU A 52 -0.20 10.76 -4.78
N ILE A 53 0.98 11.26 -4.39
CA ILE A 53 1.90 10.53 -3.50
C ILE A 53 1.28 10.31 -2.12
N ILE A 54 0.60 11.32 -1.54
CA ILE A 54 -0.13 11.15 -0.28
C ILE A 54 -1.18 10.04 -0.39
N VAL A 55 -1.94 10.02 -1.49
CA VAL A 55 -2.92 8.97 -1.77
C VAL A 55 -2.25 7.59 -1.83
N TYR A 56 -1.10 7.46 -2.50
CA TYR A 56 -0.35 6.21 -2.54
C TYR A 56 0.12 5.75 -1.16
N ILE A 57 0.63 6.66 -0.31
CA ILE A 57 1.08 6.34 1.05
C ILE A 57 -0.09 5.81 1.89
N VAL A 58 -1.26 6.45 1.81
CA VAL A 58 -2.44 6.00 2.55
C VAL A 58 -2.98 4.68 1.99
N ALA A 59 -3.00 4.53 0.66
CA ALA A 59 -3.42 3.29 0.01
C ALA A 59 -2.52 2.12 0.41
N LEU A 60 -1.20 2.35 0.46
CA LEU A 60 -0.22 1.39 0.97
C LEU A 60 -0.58 0.94 2.39
N PHE A 61 -0.78 1.88 3.31
CA PHE A 61 -1.18 1.56 4.68
C PHE A 61 -2.47 0.73 4.72
N PHE A 62 -3.52 1.19 4.03
CA PHE A 62 -4.83 0.54 4.00
C PHE A 62 -4.77 -0.88 3.45
N VAL A 63 -4.09 -1.07 2.32
CA VAL A 63 -3.98 -2.38 1.66
C VAL A 63 -3.21 -3.34 2.55
N ASN A 64 -2.05 -2.92 3.09
CA ASN A 64 -1.23 -3.79 3.93
C ASN A 64 -1.96 -4.22 5.21
N ILE A 65 -2.65 -3.30 5.89
CA ILE A 65 -3.39 -3.66 7.12
C ILE A 65 -4.58 -4.57 6.82
N CYS A 66 -5.25 -4.38 5.67
CA CYS A 66 -6.34 -5.26 5.22
C CYS A 66 -5.83 -6.66 4.84
N VAL A 67 -4.69 -6.76 4.14
CA VAL A 67 -4.07 -8.04 3.80
C VAL A 67 -3.63 -8.76 5.08
N TYR A 68 -2.97 -8.04 5.99
CA TYR A 68 -2.51 -8.60 7.27
C TYR A 68 -3.66 -9.18 8.10
N HIS A 69 -4.85 -8.59 8.06
CA HIS A 69 -6.03 -9.07 8.78
C HIS A 69 -6.92 -10.03 7.97
N ASN A 70 -6.46 -10.53 6.82
CA ASN A 70 -7.25 -11.37 5.92
C ASN A 70 -8.59 -10.73 5.50
N ALA A 71 -8.67 -9.40 5.51
CA ALA A 71 -9.85 -8.62 5.13
C ALA A 71 -9.81 -8.15 3.66
N TYR A 72 -8.66 -8.30 3.00
CA TYR A 72 -8.43 -7.93 1.61
C TYR A 72 -9.05 -8.93 0.62
N PHE A 73 -8.69 -10.21 0.72
CA PHE A 73 -9.20 -11.26 -0.17
C PHE A 73 -10.55 -11.80 0.34
N ARG A 74 -11.54 -12.00 -0.54
CA ARG A 74 -12.76 -12.75 -0.17
C ARG A 74 -12.42 -14.24 -0.06
N LYS A 75 -13.24 -14.98 0.68
CA LYS A 75 -13.03 -16.41 0.94
C LYS A 75 -12.98 -17.27 -0.33
N ASN A 76 -13.67 -16.85 -1.39
CA ASN A 76 -13.72 -17.54 -2.69
C ASN A 76 -12.72 -17.02 -3.72
N ASP A 77 -11.92 -15.99 -3.39
CA ASP A 77 -10.98 -15.45 -4.35
C ASP A 77 -9.77 -16.37 -4.45
N ASN A 78 -9.25 -16.54 -5.68
CA ASN A 78 -8.02 -17.26 -5.89
C ASN A 78 -6.82 -16.40 -5.46
N LYS A 79 -6.57 -16.38 -4.15
CA LYS A 79 -5.51 -15.58 -3.50
C LYS A 79 -4.16 -15.77 -4.15
N MET A 80 -3.85 -16.99 -4.58
CA MET A 80 -2.59 -17.34 -5.21
C MET A 80 -2.41 -16.61 -6.54
N ILE A 81 -3.40 -16.63 -7.43
CA ILE A 81 -3.31 -15.95 -8.74
C ILE A 81 -3.16 -14.44 -8.54
N LEU A 82 -3.98 -13.83 -7.68
CA LEU A 82 -3.91 -12.38 -7.46
C LEU A 82 -2.56 -11.96 -6.84
N SER A 83 -2.06 -12.73 -5.88
CA SER A 83 -0.74 -12.51 -5.26
C SER A 83 0.38 -12.59 -6.29
N TRP A 84 0.37 -13.58 -7.19
CA TRP A 84 1.35 -13.70 -8.28
C TRP A 84 1.26 -12.56 -9.29
N LEU A 85 0.05 -12.17 -9.70
CA LEU A 85 -0.14 -11.04 -10.61
C LEU A 85 0.41 -9.74 -9.99
N CYS A 86 0.05 -9.45 -8.74
CA CYS A 86 0.58 -8.29 -8.01
C CYS A 86 2.10 -8.34 -7.88
N LEU A 87 2.68 -9.52 -7.62
CA LEU A 87 4.13 -9.70 -7.54
C LEU A 87 4.81 -9.38 -8.89
N ILE A 88 4.33 -9.96 -9.98
CA ILE A 88 4.90 -9.77 -11.32
C ILE A 88 4.76 -8.30 -11.74
N THR A 89 3.57 -7.71 -11.61
CA THR A 89 3.33 -6.30 -11.93
C THR A 89 4.23 -5.39 -11.11
N GLY A 90 4.39 -5.67 -9.82
CA GLY A 90 5.25 -4.91 -8.93
C GLY A 90 6.73 -5.01 -9.30
N LEU A 91 7.23 -6.20 -9.66
CA LEU A 91 8.61 -6.40 -10.10
C LEU A 91 8.90 -5.71 -11.45
N ILE A 92 7.99 -5.84 -12.42
CA ILE A 92 8.10 -5.14 -13.69
C ILE A 92 8.13 -3.63 -13.45
N GLY A 93 7.26 -3.12 -12.59
CA GLY A 93 7.22 -1.70 -12.26
C GLY A 93 8.49 -1.19 -11.55
N LEU A 94 9.09 -1.99 -10.65
CA LEU A 94 10.38 -1.64 -10.05
C LEU A 94 11.49 -1.63 -11.09
N TYR A 95 11.50 -2.60 -12.00
CA TYR A 95 12.46 -2.64 -13.09
C TYR A 95 12.34 -1.41 -14.00
N THR A 96 11.11 -1.01 -14.38
CA THR A 96 10.93 0.20 -15.18
C THR A 96 11.34 1.46 -14.41
N THR A 97 11.04 1.53 -13.11
CA THR A 97 11.51 2.64 -12.26
C THR A 97 13.04 2.71 -12.22
N TYR A 98 13.71 1.56 -12.10
CA TYR A 98 15.17 1.49 -12.14
C TYR A 98 15.74 1.96 -13.47
N GLN A 99 15.10 1.61 -14.59
CA GLN A 99 15.47 2.12 -15.92
C GLN A 99 15.27 3.62 -16.04
N THR A 100 14.14 4.16 -15.55
CA THR A 100 13.90 5.61 -15.50
C THR A 100 14.99 6.31 -14.70
N PHE A 101 15.38 5.76 -13.54
CA PHE A 101 16.46 6.32 -12.73
C PHE A 101 17.81 6.38 -13.46
N LEU A 102 18.12 5.37 -14.29
CA LEU A 102 19.38 5.34 -15.04
C LEU A 102 19.39 6.21 -16.29
N ILE A 103 18.27 6.27 -17.02
CA ILE A 103 18.20 6.92 -18.34
C ILE A 103 17.73 8.37 -18.22
N ARG A 104 16.82 8.66 -17.29
CA ARG A 104 16.15 9.96 -17.11
C ARG A 104 15.98 10.31 -15.63
N PRO A 105 17.09 10.48 -14.88
CA PRO A 105 17.03 10.84 -13.47
C PRO A 105 16.27 12.15 -13.22
N GLU A 106 16.25 13.06 -14.18
CA GLU A 106 15.49 14.30 -14.17
C GLU A 106 13.97 14.10 -14.07
N GLU A 107 13.43 12.95 -14.48
CA GLU A 107 12.00 12.66 -14.28
C GLU A 107 11.67 12.36 -12.80
N ILE A 108 12.66 11.97 -11.99
CA ILE A 108 12.51 11.59 -10.59
C ILE A 108 12.79 12.77 -9.66
N ILE A 109 13.82 13.58 -9.97
CA ILE A 109 14.15 14.78 -9.21
C ILE A 109 14.26 15.95 -10.18
N ILE A 110 13.36 16.93 -10.04
CA ILE A 110 13.31 18.15 -10.84
C ILE A 110 13.61 19.32 -9.87
N ASP A 111 14.76 19.98 -10.06
CA ASP A 111 15.17 21.16 -9.25
C ASP A 111 15.10 20.94 -7.73
N GLY A 112 15.49 19.76 -7.27
CA GLY A 112 15.45 19.38 -5.84
C GLY A 112 14.07 18.96 -5.32
N LYS A 113 13.05 18.90 -6.17
CA LYS A 113 11.70 18.44 -5.85
C LYS A 113 11.42 17.07 -6.44
N ILE A 114 10.43 16.38 -5.87
CA ILE A 114 10.00 15.05 -6.34
C ILE A 114 9.25 15.18 -7.67
N GLY A 115 9.79 14.55 -8.71
CA GLY A 115 9.25 14.50 -10.06
C GLY A 115 8.29 13.33 -10.29
N SER A 116 7.64 13.32 -11.46
CA SER A 116 6.56 12.39 -11.80
C SER A 116 7.02 10.94 -11.97
N GLY A 117 8.31 10.70 -12.23
CA GLY A 117 8.89 9.36 -12.30
C GLY A 117 8.71 8.54 -11.02
N VAL A 118 8.52 9.21 -9.88
CA VAL A 118 8.28 8.56 -8.58
C VAL A 118 6.89 7.91 -8.48
N ILE A 119 5.94 8.28 -9.34
CA ILE A 119 4.61 7.65 -9.38
C ILE A 119 4.73 6.15 -9.69
N GLN A 120 5.59 5.81 -10.66
CA GLN A 120 5.86 4.42 -11.04
C GLN A 120 6.43 3.64 -9.85
N LEU A 121 7.33 4.26 -9.06
CA LEU A 121 7.89 3.66 -7.85
C LEU A 121 6.80 3.33 -6.83
N PHE A 122 5.95 4.31 -6.47
CA PHE A 122 4.88 4.11 -5.48
C PHE A 122 3.86 3.06 -5.93
N SER A 123 3.48 3.08 -7.20
CA SER A 123 2.60 2.05 -7.78
C SER A 123 3.22 0.66 -7.65
N SER A 124 4.51 0.53 -7.98
CA SER A 124 5.23 -0.75 -7.90
C SER A 124 5.33 -1.27 -6.47
N ILE A 125 5.65 -0.39 -5.51
CA ILE A 125 5.70 -0.73 -4.09
C ILE A 125 4.32 -1.17 -3.60
N LEU A 126 3.24 -0.50 -4.03
CA LEU A 126 1.87 -0.89 -3.67
C LEU A 126 1.56 -2.31 -4.11
N PHE A 127 1.83 -2.64 -5.36
CA PHE A 127 1.60 -3.98 -5.88
C PHE A 127 2.48 -5.05 -5.21
N LEU A 128 3.75 -4.76 -4.90
CA LEU A 128 4.62 -5.70 -4.18
C LEU A 128 4.22 -5.88 -2.71
N SER A 129 3.64 -4.86 -2.09
CA SER A 129 3.29 -4.93 -0.67
C SER A 129 2.22 -5.99 -0.37
N ILE A 130 1.30 -6.24 -1.32
CA ILE A 130 0.24 -7.26 -1.20
C ILE A 130 0.82 -8.68 -1.03
N PRO A 131 1.59 -9.25 -1.97
CA PRO A 131 2.14 -10.59 -1.85
C PRO A 131 3.14 -10.71 -0.71
N VAL A 132 3.92 -9.67 -0.43
CA VAL A 132 4.88 -9.65 0.69
C VAL A 132 4.15 -9.78 2.02
N THR A 133 3.11 -8.97 2.25
CA THR A 133 2.34 -8.99 3.50
C THR A 133 1.55 -10.28 3.66
N ASP A 134 0.98 -10.82 2.58
CA ASP A 134 0.33 -12.13 2.59
C ASP A 134 1.31 -13.25 2.96
N PHE A 135 2.51 -13.25 2.37
CA PHE A 135 3.55 -14.22 2.70
C PHE A 135 3.99 -14.14 4.17
N ILE A 136 4.24 -12.93 4.68
CA ILE A 136 4.60 -12.72 6.10
C ILE A 136 3.50 -13.25 7.00
N ARG A 137 2.23 -12.94 6.69
CA ARG A 137 1.09 -13.39 7.48
C ARG A 137 0.99 -14.91 7.51
N ASN A 138 1.08 -15.56 6.34
CA ASN A 138 1.06 -17.02 6.23
C ASN A 138 2.19 -17.70 7.04
N ARG A 139 3.36 -17.07 7.14
CA ARG A 139 4.46 -17.56 7.99
C ARG A 139 4.17 -17.42 9.47
N ILE A 140 3.52 -16.33 9.89
CA ILE A 140 3.12 -16.10 11.28
C ILE A 140 2.04 -17.10 11.69
N ASP A 141 0.99 -17.27 10.89
CA ASP A 141 -0.10 -18.19 11.19
C ASP A 141 0.42 -19.64 11.34
N LYS A 142 1.32 -20.08 10.45
CA LYS A 142 2.02 -21.39 10.58
C LYS A 142 2.86 -21.53 11.84
N LYS A 143 3.42 -20.43 12.38
CA LYS A 143 4.18 -20.47 13.64
C LYS A 143 3.25 -20.57 14.85
N ILE A 144 2.08 -19.94 14.80
CA ILE A 144 1.08 -19.99 15.87
C ILE A 144 0.51 -21.41 15.98
N GLU A 145 0.09 -22.00 14.86
CA GLU A 145 -0.44 -23.39 14.80
C GLU A 145 0.56 -24.41 15.37
N LYS A 146 1.85 -24.28 15.03
CA LYS A 146 2.90 -25.16 15.55
C LYS A 146 3.08 -25.07 17.07
N LYS A 147 2.90 -23.89 17.66
CA LYS A 147 2.99 -23.70 19.12
C LYS A 147 1.79 -24.30 19.84
N GLU A 148 0.60 -24.17 19.27
CA GLU A 148 -0.62 -24.75 19.83
C GLU A 148 -0.59 -26.29 19.81
N CYS A 149 -0.09 -26.91 18.74
CA CYS A 149 0.08 -28.37 18.67
C CYS A 149 1.21 -28.93 19.56
N GLN A 150 2.11 -28.10 20.09
CA GLN A 150 3.18 -28.52 21.01
C GLN A 150 2.78 -28.43 22.49
N HIS A 151 1.67 -27.76 22.79
CA HIS A 151 1.12 -27.60 24.15
C HIS A 151 -0.22 -28.32 24.36
N SER A 152 -0.65 -29.14 23.40
CA SER A 152 -1.81 -30.03 23.51
C SER A 152 -1.38 -31.49 23.57
#